data_AF-A0A3N5J230-F1
#
_entry.id   AF-A0A3N5J230-F1
#
_cell.length_a   1.000
_cell.length_b   1.000
_cell.length_c   1.000
_cell.angle_alpha   90.00
_cell.angle_beta   90.00
_cell.angle_gamma   90.00
#
_symmetry.space_group_name_H-M   'P 1'
#
loop_
_entity.id
_entity.type
_entity.pdbx_description
1 polymer ?
#
loop_
_entity_poly.entity_id
_entity_poly.type
_entity_poly.pdbx_seq_one_letter_code
_entity_poly.pdbx_strand_id
1 'polypeptide(L)'
;MPKPFEPVPKREAELRAAFWDQVRSFPDGQKIKECLQCGTCTGTCPVSYTMDITPRETVALFRAGLIEEILHSRTIWICASCYSCTVRCPVGIRVTDTLYALKRLAMSKKIYPDNYPVHALSKAFIANLYKYGRNFELGLGATYLLKTAPLKAISSAGFGMAMMSRGRMSLIPHSIKKVNEVRAIIDRANQLEGV
;
A
#
# COMPACT_ATOMS: atom_id res chain seq x y z
N MET A 1 29.67 25.56 11.98
CA MET A 1 28.61 26.40 11.40
C MET A 1 27.68 25.48 10.63
N PRO A 2 26.41 25.30 11.04
CA PRO A 2 25.47 24.49 10.27
C PRO A 2 25.34 25.11 8.87
N LYS A 3 25.38 24.27 7.82
CA LYS A 3 25.23 24.73 6.44
C LYS A 3 23.89 25.48 6.30
N PRO A 4 23.82 26.55 5.48
CA PRO A 4 22.55 27.17 5.13
C PRO A 4 21.57 26.09 4.66
N PHE A 5 20.31 26.20 5.08
CA PHE A 5 19.26 25.26 4.68
C PHE A 5 19.18 25.26 3.15
N GLU A 6 19.64 24.19 2.53
CA GLU A 6 19.61 24.03 1.08
C GLU A 6 18.13 23.95 0.66
N PRO A 7 17.71 24.67 -0.40
CA PRO A 7 16.33 24.63 -0.84
C PRO A 7 15.93 23.20 -1.19
N VAL A 8 14.77 22.77 -0.69
CA VAL A 8 14.22 21.44 -0.97
C VAL A 8 14.17 21.23 -2.48
N PRO A 9 14.68 20.11 -3.02
CA PRO A 9 14.63 19.83 -4.46
C PRO A 9 13.21 19.98 -5.00
N LYS A 10 13.07 20.55 -6.22
CA LYS A 10 11.76 20.82 -6.84
C LYS A 10 10.82 19.61 -6.81
N ARG A 11 11.37 18.43 -7.08
CA ARG A 11 10.62 17.16 -7.07
C ARG A 11 10.03 16.84 -5.70
N GLU A 12 10.80 17.00 -4.63
CA GLU A 12 10.33 16.78 -3.25
C GLU A 12 9.26 17.81 -2.86
N ALA A 13 9.40 19.06 -3.31
CA ALA A 13 8.38 20.07 -3.10
C ALA A 13 7.04 19.71 -3.78
N GLU A 14 7.09 19.20 -5.02
CA GLU A 14 5.91 18.72 -5.74
C GLU A 14 5.26 17.50 -5.07
N LEU A 15 6.06 16.53 -4.62
CA LEU A 15 5.56 15.36 -3.88
C LEU A 15 4.93 15.77 -2.55
N ARG A 16 5.52 16.74 -1.85
CA ARG A 16 5.01 17.27 -0.59
C ARG A 16 3.68 17.98 -0.78
N ALA A 17 3.53 18.79 -1.83
CA ALA A 17 2.27 19.43 -2.16
C ALA A 17 1.17 18.37 -2.42
N ALA A 18 1.47 17.39 -3.27
CA ALA A 18 0.54 16.31 -3.59
C ALA A 18 0.18 15.43 -2.37
N PHE A 19 1.12 15.20 -1.44
CA PHE A 19 0.82 14.55 -0.17
C PHE A 19 -0.20 15.35 0.64
N TRP A 20 -0.01 16.67 0.77
CA TRP A 20 -0.94 17.51 1.53
C TRP A 20 -2.34 17.54 0.92
N ASP A 21 -2.48 17.35 -0.39
CA ASP A 21 -3.80 17.13 -1.01
C ASP A 21 -4.45 15.84 -0.51
N GLN A 22 -3.69 14.75 -0.41
CA GLN A 22 -4.17 13.48 0.14
C GLN A 22 -4.51 13.56 1.63
N VAL A 23 -3.80 14.40 2.40
CA VAL A 23 -4.05 14.59 3.84
C VAL A 23 -5.42 15.22 4.12
N ARG A 24 -5.93 16.05 3.20
CA ARG A 24 -7.27 16.66 3.35
C ARG A 24 -8.39 15.62 3.36
N SER A 25 -8.12 14.38 2.95
CA SER A 25 -9.13 13.31 2.90
C SER A 25 -9.46 12.69 4.26
N PHE A 26 -8.80 13.08 5.35
CA PHE A 26 -9.05 12.56 6.69
C PHE A 26 -8.82 13.62 7.78
N PRO A 27 -9.53 13.55 8.92
CA PRO A 27 -9.42 14.56 9.98
C PRO A 27 -8.05 14.48 10.67
N ASP A 28 -7.62 15.59 11.26
CA ASP A 28 -6.37 15.71 12.04
C ASP A 28 -5.07 15.35 11.30
N GLY A 29 -5.09 15.25 9.97
CA GLY A 29 -3.92 14.83 9.23
C GLY A 29 -2.71 15.78 9.30
N GLN A 30 -2.91 17.03 9.75
CA GLN A 30 -1.82 17.97 10.02
C GLN A 30 -1.01 17.62 11.28
N LYS A 31 -1.57 16.83 12.23
CA LYS A 31 -0.90 16.46 13.49
C LYS A 31 0.41 15.68 13.29
N ILE A 32 0.66 15.15 12.10
CA ILE A 32 1.95 14.54 11.77
C ILE A 32 3.14 15.49 12.00
N LYS A 33 2.92 16.81 11.87
CA LYS A 33 3.93 17.84 12.16
C LYS A 33 4.33 17.91 13.64
N GLU A 34 3.44 17.47 14.53
CA GLU A 34 3.58 17.51 15.99
C GLU A 34 4.22 16.24 16.57
N CYS A 35 4.73 15.34 15.71
CA CYS A 35 5.30 14.08 16.16
C CYS A 35 6.47 14.26 17.13
N LEU A 36 6.34 13.68 18.33
CA LEU A 36 7.38 13.66 19.36
C LEU A 36 8.49 12.61 19.13
N GLN A 37 8.37 11.80 18.08
CA GLN A 37 9.33 10.72 17.76
C GLN A 37 9.53 9.67 18.87
N CYS A 38 8.51 9.47 19.73
CA CYS A 38 8.56 8.54 20.86
C CYS A 38 8.64 7.04 20.48
N GLY A 39 8.29 6.67 19.24
CA GLY A 39 8.42 5.29 18.75
C GLY A 39 7.32 4.30 19.11
N THR A 40 6.26 4.72 19.83
CA THR A 40 5.11 3.87 20.15
C THR A 40 4.50 3.21 18.91
N CYS A 41 4.41 3.95 17.79
CA CYS A 41 3.88 3.45 16.53
C CYS A 41 4.71 2.29 15.94
N THR A 42 6.04 2.34 16.07
CA THR A 42 6.93 1.26 15.65
C THR A 42 6.84 0.06 16.59
N GLY A 43 6.89 0.30 17.90
CA GLY A 43 6.85 -0.77 18.91
C GLY A 43 5.53 -1.53 18.96
N THR A 44 4.41 -0.91 18.58
CA THR A 44 3.11 -1.60 18.52
C THR A 44 2.79 -2.23 17.16
N CYS A 45 3.58 -1.94 16.12
CA CYS A 45 3.27 -2.42 14.79
C CYS A 45 3.67 -3.91 14.68
N PRO A 46 2.73 -4.82 14.36
CA PRO A 46 3.05 -6.24 14.28
C PRO A 46 3.94 -6.59 13.08
N VAL A 47 4.04 -5.70 12.09
CA VAL A 47 4.81 -5.91 10.86
C VAL A 47 6.01 -4.97 10.73
N SER A 48 6.38 -4.23 11.77
CA SER A 48 7.52 -3.30 11.71
C SER A 48 8.83 -4.01 11.39
N TYR A 49 8.99 -5.25 11.83
CA TYR A 49 10.19 -6.07 11.61
C TYR A 49 10.44 -6.43 10.14
N THR A 50 9.45 -6.28 9.26
CA THR A 50 9.59 -6.55 7.81
C THR A 50 9.56 -5.27 6.96
N MET A 51 9.35 -4.11 7.58
CA MET A 51 9.35 -2.81 6.89
C MET A 51 10.79 -2.33 6.67
N ASP A 52 11.06 -1.67 5.53
CA ASP A 52 12.38 -1.07 5.28
C ASP A 52 12.62 0.15 6.17
N ILE A 53 11.55 0.92 6.39
CA ILE A 53 11.52 2.08 7.28
C ILE A 53 10.32 1.91 8.20
N THR A 54 10.53 2.03 9.50
CA THR A 54 9.45 1.83 10.47
C THR A 54 8.44 2.99 10.39
N PRO A 55 7.23 2.86 10.98
CA PRO A 55 6.25 3.95 11.01
C PRO A 55 6.80 5.24 11.65
N ARG A 56 7.65 5.13 12.68
CA ARG A 56 8.32 6.30 13.28
C ARG A 56 9.25 6.99 12.27
N GLU A 57 10.11 6.22 11.62
CA GLU A 57 11.08 6.73 10.64
C GLU A 57 10.39 7.32 9.43
N THR A 58 9.28 6.73 8.98
CA THR A 58 8.46 7.30 7.91
C THR A 58 7.98 8.71 8.25
N VAL A 59 7.52 8.93 9.49
CA VAL A 59 7.12 10.27 9.95
C VAL A 59 8.33 11.21 10.07
N ALA A 60 9.50 10.70 10.45
CA ALA A 60 10.74 11.49 10.51
C ALA A 60 11.17 11.96 9.10
N LEU A 61 11.25 11.04 8.14
CA LEU A 61 11.57 11.32 6.73
C LEU A 61 10.57 12.32 6.13
N PHE A 62 9.29 12.15 6.42
CA PHE A 62 8.25 13.08 5.99
C PHE A 62 8.49 14.50 6.52
N ARG A 63 8.87 14.64 7.80
CA ARG A 63 9.20 15.94 8.41
C ARG A 63 10.49 16.53 7.85
N ALA A 64 11.45 15.69 7.49
CA ALA A 64 12.69 16.08 6.82
C ALA A 64 12.48 16.48 5.34
N GLY A 65 11.30 16.24 4.77
CA GLY A 65 11.02 16.54 3.37
C GLY A 65 11.58 15.51 2.38
N LEU A 66 11.87 14.30 2.86
CA LEU A 66 12.38 13.17 2.08
C LEU A 66 11.23 12.23 1.72
N ILE A 67 10.30 12.69 0.90
CA ILE A 67 9.09 11.92 0.57
C ILE A 67 9.42 10.86 -0.48
N GLU A 68 10.27 11.17 -1.45
CA GLU A 68 10.63 10.22 -2.50
C GLU A 68 11.19 8.92 -1.94
N GLU A 69 12.06 9.00 -0.92
CA GLU A 69 12.61 7.84 -0.21
C GLU A 69 11.51 6.95 0.40
N ILE A 70 10.46 7.57 0.97
CA ILE A 70 9.31 6.85 1.51
C ILE A 70 8.54 6.13 0.39
N LEU A 71 8.37 6.77 -0.77
CA LEU A 71 7.61 6.19 -1.88
C LEU A 71 8.35 5.02 -2.57
N HIS A 72 9.68 5.02 -2.53
CA HIS A 72 10.52 3.90 -2.99
C HIS A 72 10.64 2.75 -1.96
N SER A 73 10.16 2.94 -0.73
CA SER A 73 10.14 1.88 0.28
C SER A 73 8.96 0.92 0.10
N ARG A 74 9.15 -0.33 0.53
CA ARG A 74 8.09 -1.35 0.69
C ARG A 74 7.14 -1.04 1.85
N THR A 75 7.50 -0.14 2.76
CA THR A 75 6.77 0.13 4.02
C THR A 75 5.29 0.45 3.83
N ILE A 76 4.98 1.37 2.90
CA ILE A 76 3.58 1.78 2.61
C ILE A 76 2.77 0.63 1.99
N TRP A 77 3.44 -0.39 1.45
CA TRP A 77 2.82 -1.56 0.84
C TRP A 77 2.67 -2.74 1.79
N ILE A 78 3.56 -2.86 2.79
CA ILE A 78 3.54 -3.91 3.82
C ILE A 78 2.53 -3.60 4.93
N CYS A 79 2.13 -2.34 5.09
CA CYS A 79 1.19 -1.91 6.12
C CYS A 79 -0.08 -2.79 6.16
N ALA A 80 -0.23 -3.56 7.25
CA ALA A 80 -1.38 -4.44 7.46
C ALA A 80 -2.67 -3.69 7.83
N SER A 81 -2.62 -2.37 7.99
CA SER A 81 -3.81 -1.52 8.22
C SER A 81 -4.62 -1.91 9.46
N CYS A 82 -3.93 -2.37 10.52
CA CYS A 82 -4.55 -2.77 11.78
C CYS A 82 -4.86 -1.61 12.73
N TYR A 83 -4.45 -0.39 12.40
CA TYR A 83 -4.68 0.86 13.17
C TYR A 83 -4.06 0.92 14.58
N SER A 84 -3.33 -0.10 15.04
CA SER A 84 -2.67 -0.08 16.36
C SER A 84 -1.79 1.15 16.59
N CYS A 85 -1.04 1.58 15.56
CA CYS A 85 -0.17 2.75 15.64
C CYS A 85 -0.95 4.07 15.75
N THR A 86 -2.14 4.16 15.16
CA THR A 86 -3.02 5.33 15.28
C THR A 86 -3.62 5.40 16.68
N VAL A 87 -4.15 4.29 17.18
CA VAL A 87 -4.82 4.22 18.50
C VAL A 87 -3.86 4.50 19.65
N ARG A 88 -2.63 3.99 19.57
CA ARG A 88 -1.65 4.13 20.66
C ARG A 88 -0.81 5.40 20.58
N CYS A 89 -0.97 6.25 19.57
CA CYS A 89 -0.17 7.46 19.46
C CYS A 89 -0.56 8.46 20.57
N PRO A 90 0.35 8.86 21.48
CA PRO A 90 0.01 9.79 22.56
C PRO A 90 -0.34 11.20 22.07
N VAL A 91 0.12 11.57 20.87
CA VAL A 91 -0.20 12.85 20.20
C VAL A 91 -1.52 12.77 19.40
N GLY A 92 -2.05 11.56 19.18
CA GLY A 92 -3.22 11.34 18.33
C GLY A 92 -2.93 11.49 16.83
N ILE A 93 -1.72 11.15 16.39
CA ILE A 93 -1.38 11.14 14.96
C ILE A 93 -2.04 9.95 14.29
N ARG A 94 -2.74 10.22 13.19
CA ARG A 94 -3.33 9.23 12.29
C ARG A 94 -2.27 8.59 11.39
N VAL A 95 -1.39 7.80 11.99
CA VAL A 95 -0.22 7.20 11.32
C VAL A 95 -0.66 6.25 10.20
N THR A 96 -1.68 5.43 10.42
CA THR A 96 -2.19 4.52 9.36
C THR A 96 -2.72 5.31 8.17
N ASP A 97 -3.57 6.33 8.40
CA ASP A 97 -4.12 7.17 7.34
C ASP A 97 -3.03 7.92 6.56
N THR A 98 -1.97 8.36 7.25
CA THR A 98 -0.77 8.95 6.64
C THR A 98 -0.08 7.98 5.69
N LEU A 99 0.16 6.73 6.12
CA LEU A 99 0.76 5.71 5.26
C LEU A 99 -0.11 5.43 4.02
N TYR A 100 -1.43 5.48 4.16
CA TYR A 100 -2.36 5.37 3.03
C TYR A 100 -2.33 6.57 2.10
N ALA A 101 -2.19 7.78 2.62
CA ALA A 101 -2.00 8.99 1.81
C ALA A 101 -0.71 8.90 0.98
N LEU A 102 0.38 8.42 1.58
CA LEU A 102 1.64 8.15 0.87
C LEU A 102 1.48 7.03 -0.17
N LYS A 103 0.74 5.96 0.14
CA LYS A 103 0.44 4.88 -0.81
C LYS A 103 -0.35 5.36 -2.02
N ARG A 104 -1.40 6.18 -1.81
CA ARG A 104 -2.18 6.81 -2.89
C ARG A 104 -1.32 7.74 -3.73
N LEU A 105 -0.44 8.53 -3.10
CA LEU A 105 0.53 9.36 -3.80
C LEU A 105 1.51 8.54 -4.66
N ALA A 106 2.05 7.45 -4.12
CA ALA A 106 2.93 6.53 -4.86
C ALA A 106 2.22 5.97 -6.11
N MET A 107 0.96 5.55 -5.95
CA MET A 107 0.13 5.06 -7.06
C MET A 107 -0.14 6.13 -8.12
N SER A 108 -0.52 7.35 -7.71
CA SER A 108 -0.85 8.44 -8.65
C SER A 108 0.38 8.91 -9.43
N LYS A 109 1.55 8.97 -8.77
CA LYS A 109 2.84 9.32 -9.39
C LYS A 109 3.54 8.14 -10.06
N LYS A 110 2.98 6.93 -9.97
CA LYS A 110 3.55 5.67 -10.47
C LYS A 110 4.96 5.39 -9.96
N ILE A 111 5.23 5.75 -8.70
CA ILE A 111 6.48 5.48 -8.00
C ILE A 111 6.28 4.19 -7.20
N TYR A 112 7.15 3.21 -7.42
CA TYR A 112 7.07 1.90 -6.78
C TYR A 112 8.43 1.44 -6.29
N PRO A 113 8.49 0.63 -5.22
CA PRO A 113 9.70 -0.06 -4.81
C PRO A 113 10.21 -1.01 -5.91
N ASP A 114 11.53 -1.04 -6.08
CA ASP A 114 12.19 -1.97 -7.00
C ASP A 114 11.97 -3.42 -6.55
N ASN A 115 11.80 -4.32 -7.53
CA ASN A 115 11.64 -5.76 -7.30
C ASN A 115 10.48 -6.15 -6.34
N TYR A 116 9.50 -5.26 -6.14
CA TYR A 116 8.36 -5.51 -5.26
C TYR A 116 7.03 -5.21 -5.97
N PRO A 117 6.56 -6.09 -6.88
CA PRO A 117 5.41 -5.85 -7.76
C PRO A 117 4.05 -6.02 -7.06
N VAL A 118 3.95 -5.60 -5.80
CA VAL A 118 2.72 -5.62 -4.98
C VAL A 118 1.57 -4.82 -5.61
N HIS A 119 1.89 -3.74 -6.35
CA HIS A 119 0.90 -2.98 -7.09
C HIS A 119 0.28 -3.81 -8.23
N ALA A 120 1.06 -4.69 -8.86
CA ALA A 120 0.58 -5.57 -9.91
C ALA A 120 -0.34 -6.65 -9.34
N LEU A 121 0.00 -7.20 -8.17
CA LEU A 121 -0.88 -8.11 -7.43
C LEU A 121 -2.20 -7.42 -7.06
N SER A 122 -2.13 -6.20 -6.54
CA SER A 122 -3.31 -5.42 -6.16
C SER A 122 -4.23 -5.17 -7.36
N LYS A 123 -3.67 -4.77 -8.52
CA LYS A 123 -4.44 -4.60 -9.76
C LYS A 123 -5.08 -5.89 -10.26
N ALA A 124 -4.33 -6.99 -10.22
CA ALA A 124 -4.85 -8.31 -10.61
C ALA A 124 -5.98 -8.77 -9.68
N PHE A 125 -5.86 -8.50 -8.38
CA PHE A 125 -6.88 -8.80 -7.38
C PHE A 125 -8.17 -8.00 -7.61
N ILE A 126 -8.07 -6.68 -7.82
CA ILE A 126 -9.24 -5.84 -8.11
C ILE A 126 -9.93 -6.27 -9.41
N ALA A 127 -9.17 -6.60 -10.46
CA ALA A 127 -9.74 -7.12 -11.71
C ALA A 127 -10.48 -8.46 -11.49
N ASN A 128 -9.95 -9.32 -10.62
CA ASN A 128 -10.57 -10.59 -10.25
C ASN A 128 -11.90 -10.36 -9.49
N LEU A 129 -11.89 -9.46 -8.51
CA LEU A 129 -13.10 -9.05 -7.79
C LEU A 129 -14.14 -8.40 -8.69
N TYR A 130 -13.74 -7.53 -9.61
CA TYR A 130 -14.67 -6.90 -10.56
C TYR A 130 -15.35 -7.95 -11.47
N LYS A 131 -14.60 -8.99 -11.86
CA LYS A 131 -15.11 -10.04 -12.73
C LYS A 131 -16.06 -11.00 -12.01
N TYR A 132 -15.63 -11.54 -10.87
CA TYR A 132 -16.33 -12.66 -10.19
C TYR A 132 -17.03 -12.25 -8.88
N GLY A 133 -16.74 -11.07 -8.34
CA GLY A 133 -17.20 -10.61 -7.03
C GLY A 133 -16.59 -11.34 -5.83
N ARG A 134 -15.61 -12.22 -6.08
CA ARG A 134 -14.83 -12.93 -5.06
C ARG A 134 -13.46 -13.31 -5.63
N ASN A 135 -12.51 -13.60 -4.75
CA ASN A 135 -11.18 -14.02 -5.17
C ASN A 135 -11.21 -15.44 -5.76
N PHE A 136 -10.75 -15.57 -7.00
CA PHE A 136 -10.40 -16.84 -7.64
C PHE A 136 -8.88 -17.01 -7.58
N GLU A 137 -8.41 -17.74 -6.56
CA GLU A 137 -7.01 -17.77 -6.15
C GLU A 137 -6.07 -18.29 -7.24
N LEU A 138 -6.45 -19.37 -7.92
CA LEU A 138 -5.63 -19.95 -8.99
C LEU A 138 -5.43 -18.96 -10.14
N GLY A 139 -6.52 -18.32 -10.59
CA GLY A 139 -6.45 -17.34 -11.66
C GLY A 139 -5.70 -16.07 -11.25
N LEU A 140 -5.84 -15.62 -10.00
CA LEU A 140 -5.06 -14.50 -9.47
C LEU A 140 -3.57 -14.83 -9.45
N GLY A 141 -3.19 -15.97 -8.86
CA GLY A 141 -1.81 -16.43 -8.75
C GLY A 141 -1.17 -16.61 -10.13
N ALA A 142 -1.87 -17.28 -11.05
CA ALA A 142 -1.39 -17.45 -12.43
C ALA A 142 -1.22 -16.10 -13.14
N THR A 143 -2.22 -15.21 -13.08
CA THR A 143 -2.15 -13.89 -13.72
C THR A 143 -1.00 -13.05 -13.16
N TYR A 144 -0.80 -13.08 -11.83
CA TYR A 144 0.28 -12.37 -11.17
C TYR A 144 1.65 -12.92 -11.56
N LEU A 145 1.86 -14.23 -11.47
CA LEU A 145 3.14 -14.87 -11.78
C LEU A 145 3.51 -14.71 -13.25
N LEU A 146 2.56 -14.89 -14.18
CA LEU A 146 2.81 -14.71 -15.60
C LEU A 146 3.19 -13.26 -15.96
N LYS A 147 2.63 -12.28 -15.27
CA LYS A 147 2.93 -10.85 -15.51
C LYS A 147 4.22 -10.37 -14.86
N THR A 148 4.60 -10.93 -13.72
CA THR A 148 5.70 -10.40 -12.90
C THR A 148 6.97 -11.24 -12.94
N ALA A 149 6.84 -12.55 -13.10
CA ALA A 149 7.96 -13.48 -13.08
C ALA A 149 7.62 -14.80 -13.81
N PRO A 150 7.52 -14.79 -15.15
CA PRO A 150 7.10 -15.97 -15.94
C PRO A 150 8.01 -17.19 -15.74
N LEU A 151 9.32 -16.99 -15.57
CA LEU A 151 10.27 -18.06 -15.23
C LEU A 151 9.97 -18.70 -13.86
N LYS A 152 9.57 -17.91 -12.87
CA LYS A 152 9.17 -18.41 -11.54
C LYS A 152 7.83 -19.14 -11.59
N ALA A 153 6.97 -18.85 -12.56
CA ALA A 153 5.74 -19.59 -12.76
C ALA A 153 6.03 -21.06 -13.11
N ILE A 154 7.04 -21.31 -13.94
CA ILE A 154 7.48 -22.66 -14.31
C ILE A 154 8.07 -23.38 -13.10
N SER A 155 8.97 -22.74 -12.35
CA SER A 155 9.57 -23.39 -11.16
C SER A 155 8.57 -23.64 -10.04
N SER A 156 7.54 -22.80 -9.90
CA SER A 156 6.49 -22.95 -8.89
C SER A 156 5.39 -23.92 -9.30
N ALA A 157 5.42 -24.45 -10.53
CA ALA A 157 4.36 -25.32 -11.06
C ALA A 157 4.19 -26.60 -10.24
N GLY A 158 5.28 -27.22 -9.78
CA GLY A 158 5.21 -28.44 -8.94
C GLY A 158 4.51 -28.21 -7.61
N PHE A 159 4.79 -27.08 -6.94
CA PHE A 159 4.09 -26.69 -5.72
C PHE A 159 2.61 -26.38 -5.97
N GLY A 160 2.31 -25.67 -7.07
CA GLY A 160 0.94 -25.41 -7.51
C GLY A 160 0.15 -26.71 -7.74
N MET A 161 0.74 -27.68 -8.42
CA MET A 161 0.14 -29.00 -8.66
C MET A 161 -0.10 -29.78 -7.36
N ALA A 162 0.82 -29.72 -6.40
CA ALA A 162 0.65 -30.38 -5.10
C ALA A 162 -0.48 -29.75 -4.25
N MET A 163 -0.68 -28.44 -4.34
CA MET A 163 -1.80 -27.75 -3.70
C MET A 163 -3.14 -28.08 -4.37
N MET A 164 -3.13 -28.17 -5.70
CA MET A 164 -4.28 -28.55 -6.53
C MET A 164 -4.71 -30.01 -6.30
N SER A 165 -3.77 -30.96 -6.24
CA SER A 165 -4.09 -32.37 -5.99
C SER A 165 -4.68 -32.62 -4.60
N ARG A 166 -4.40 -31.74 -3.64
CA ARG A 166 -4.98 -31.75 -2.29
C ARG A 166 -6.29 -30.97 -2.17
N GLY A 167 -6.85 -30.48 -3.27
CA GLY A 167 -8.11 -29.73 -3.26
C GLY A 167 -8.03 -28.38 -2.53
N ARG A 168 -6.82 -27.84 -2.31
CA ARG A 168 -6.62 -26.58 -1.58
C ARG A 168 -6.77 -25.33 -2.45
N MET A 169 -6.99 -25.50 -3.75
CA MET A 169 -7.25 -24.40 -4.69
C MET A 169 -8.42 -24.76 -5.60
N SER A 170 -9.37 -23.84 -5.76
CA SER A 170 -10.45 -23.99 -6.74
C SER A 170 -9.88 -23.87 -8.16
N LEU A 171 -10.27 -24.78 -9.04
CA LEU A 171 -9.84 -24.79 -10.45
C LEU A 171 -10.76 -24.03 -11.37
N ILE A 172 -12.03 -23.99 -10.98
CA ILE A 172 -13.09 -23.31 -11.72
C ILE A 172 -13.38 -22.00 -10.99
N PRO A 173 -13.44 -20.87 -11.70
CA PRO A 173 -13.87 -19.61 -11.11
C PRO A 173 -15.34 -19.70 -10.72
N HIS A 174 -15.65 -19.40 -9.47
CA HIS A 174 -17.02 -19.22 -9.00
C HIS A 174 -17.32 -17.73 -8.85
N SER A 175 -18.50 -17.31 -9.31
CA SER A 175 -18.97 -15.93 -9.13
C SER A 175 -20.02 -15.86 -8.03
N ILE A 176 -20.12 -14.71 -7.36
CA ILE A 176 -21.21 -14.44 -6.41
C ILE A 176 -22.50 -14.10 -7.16
N LYS A 177 -23.66 -14.34 -6.54
CA LYS A 177 -24.98 -14.03 -7.15
C LYS A 177 -25.16 -12.55 -7.47
N LYS A 178 -24.67 -11.66 -6.59
CA LYS A 178 -24.85 -10.19 -6.66
C LYS A 178 -23.60 -9.46 -7.16
N VAL A 179 -22.94 -9.99 -8.20
CA VAL A 179 -21.69 -9.39 -8.71
C VAL A 179 -21.86 -7.94 -9.18
N ASN A 180 -23.04 -7.59 -9.70
CA ASN A 180 -23.34 -6.23 -10.13
C ASN A 180 -23.37 -5.22 -8.97
N GLU A 181 -23.76 -5.65 -7.75
CA GLU A 181 -23.70 -4.78 -6.57
C GLU A 181 -22.25 -4.49 -6.18
N VAL A 182 -21.36 -5.48 -6.28
CA VAL A 182 -19.92 -5.28 -6.06
C VAL A 182 -19.32 -4.33 -7.10
N ARG A 183 -19.69 -4.46 -8.38
CA ARG A 183 -19.26 -3.54 -9.44
C ARG A 183 -19.73 -2.12 -9.15
N ALA A 184 -21.00 -1.94 -8.78
CA ALA A 184 -21.54 -0.63 -8.42
C ALA A 184 -20.76 0.03 -7.25
N ILE A 185 -20.35 -0.74 -6.24
CA ILE A 185 -19.50 -0.25 -5.14
C ILE A 185 -18.13 0.20 -5.66
N ILE A 186 -17.47 -0.62 -6.49
CA ILE A 186 -16.16 -0.31 -7.06
C ILE A 186 -16.23 0.92 -7.97
N ASP A 187 -17.23 0.98 -8.85
CA ASP A 187 -17.44 2.09 -9.77
C ASP A 187 -17.71 3.40 -9.01
N ARG A 188 -18.51 3.32 -7.94
CA ARG A 188 -18.76 4.48 -7.08
C ARG A 188 -17.49 4.93 -6.35
N ALA A 189 -16.67 4.00 -5.87
CA ALA A 189 -15.40 4.33 -5.22
C ALA A 189 -14.45 5.04 -6.19
N ASN A 190 -14.31 4.55 -7.44
CA ASN A 190 -13.47 5.17 -8.47
C ASN A 190 -13.92 6.61 -8.78
N GLN A 191 -15.24 6.84 -8.89
CA GLN A 191 -15.81 8.18 -9.09
C GLN A 191 -15.45 9.16 -7.96
N LEU A 192 -15.40 8.68 -6.71
CA LEU A 192 -15.05 9.51 -5.55
C LEU A 192 -13.55 9.80 -5.47
N GLU A 193 -12.71 8.86 -5.91
CA GLU A 193 -11.25 9.02 -5.95
C GLU A 193 -10.74 9.81 -7.16
N GLY A 194 -11.59 10.06 -8.16
CA GLY A 194 -11.23 10.82 -9.37
C GLY A 194 -10.33 10.05 -10.34
N VAL A 195 -10.47 8.71 -10.38
CA VAL A 195 -9.72 7.79 -11.26
C VAL A 195 -10.63 7.21 -12.34
#